data_AF-A0A522V8T1-F1
#
_entry.id   AF-A0A522V8T1-F1
#
_cell.length_a   1.000
_cell.length_b   1.000
_cell.length_c   1.000
_cell.angle_alpha   90.00
_cell.angle_beta   90.00
_cell.angle_gamma   90.00
#
_symmetry.space_group_name_H-M   'P 1'
#
loop_
_entity.id
_entity.type
_entity.pdbx_description
1 polymer ?
#
loop_
_entity_poly.entity_id
_entity_poly.type
_entity_poly.pdbx_seq_one_letter_code
_entity_poly.pdbx_strand_id
1 'polypeptide(L)'
;MEDKPISSIGGIDQGLNRSLAVVLLDAPMPREEHLLDAVKRGLLDKYDAIIASLQEAERWDKLRELRNKRSNVSIYHDWVLSNKTAEFTEGSLIAIGNTPFRQTQFRGNGMPQLRKRIDKWSYGRQRKMIALKRAERGYPTLLEDEYNTSKRCHICGSMLTTRHWIDGYSYILCHSCGAKEDADFNAAHNISYKIEPVAVWVYNLGIDYALRCRDDRLKAGMNMGETHASL
;
A
#
# COMPACT_ATOMS: atom_id res chain seq x y z
N MET A 1 21.55 -3.64 11.02
CA MET A 1 21.76 -3.85 9.58
C MET A 1 22.23 -2.52 9.02
N GLU A 2 23.24 -2.53 8.15
CA GLU A 2 23.79 -1.30 7.59
C GLU A 2 22.89 -0.75 6.47
N ASP A 3 22.78 0.57 6.41
CA ASP A 3 22.10 1.30 5.34
C ASP A 3 22.82 1.02 4.01
N LYS A 4 22.04 0.76 2.95
CA LYS A 4 22.57 0.56 1.59
C LYS A 4 22.36 1.82 0.76
N PRO A 5 23.26 2.14 -0.19
CA PRO A 5 23.09 3.29 -1.05
C PRO A 5 21.83 3.15 -1.92
N ILE A 6 21.23 4.28 -2.24
CA ILE A 6 20.06 4.40 -3.14
C ILE A 6 20.42 5.20 -4.38
N SER A 7 19.83 4.84 -5.52
CA SER A 7 20.07 5.45 -6.83
C SER A 7 18.83 6.08 -7.45
N SER A 8 17.64 5.75 -6.96
CA SER A 8 16.38 6.28 -7.49
C SER A 8 15.34 6.53 -6.41
N ILE A 9 14.21 7.10 -6.82
CA ILE A 9 13.04 7.35 -5.96
C ILE A 9 11.83 6.62 -6.53
N GLY A 10 10.85 6.35 -5.67
CA GLY A 10 9.61 5.71 -6.09
C GLY A 10 8.44 5.95 -5.15
N GLY A 11 7.26 5.60 -5.62
CA GLY A 11 6.00 5.77 -4.91
C GLY A 11 5.18 4.48 -4.89
N ILE A 12 4.48 4.26 -3.78
CA ILE A 12 3.54 3.14 -3.63
C ILE A 12 2.17 3.69 -3.28
N ASP A 13 1.20 3.38 -4.13
CA ASP A 13 -0.23 3.56 -3.86
C ASP A 13 -0.85 2.21 -3.45
N GLN A 14 -1.67 2.23 -2.41
CA GLN A 14 -2.37 1.03 -1.93
C GLN A 14 -3.85 1.15 -2.29
N GLY A 15 -4.35 0.20 -3.07
CA GLY A 15 -5.73 0.21 -3.52
C GLY A 15 -6.69 -0.65 -2.67
N LEU A 16 -7.98 -0.32 -2.72
CA LEU A 16 -9.04 -1.21 -2.23
C LEU A 16 -9.33 -2.39 -3.17
N ASN A 17 -8.99 -2.25 -4.45
CA ASN A 17 -9.22 -3.22 -5.52
C ASN A 17 -7.93 -3.89 -6.01
N ARG A 18 -6.78 -3.27 -5.78
CA ARG A 18 -5.45 -3.77 -6.15
C ARG A 18 -4.60 -3.74 -4.91
N SER A 19 -3.74 -4.74 -4.73
CA SER A 19 -3.00 -4.82 -3.46
C SER A 19 -1.98 -3.70 -3.36
N LEU A 20 -1.17 -3.44 -4.39
CA LEU A 20 -0.28 -2.27 -4.48
C LEU A 20 -0.03 -1.90 -5.95
N ALA A 21 0.07 -0.60 -6.23
CA ALA A 21 0.71 -0.07 -7.43
C ALA A 21 2.04 0.55 -7.03
N VAL A 22 3.12 0.14 -7.69
CA VAL A 22 4.49 0.61 -7.41
C VAL A 22 5.04 1.29 -8.65
N VAL A 23 5.62 2.48 -8.46
CA VAL A 23 6.32 3.24 -9.50
C VAL A 23 7.73 3.53 -9.02
N LEU A 24 8.72 3.26 -9.86
CA LEU A 24 10.12 3.62 -9.67
C LEU A 24 10.53 4.57 -10.78
N LEU A 25 11.01 5.76 -10.41
CA LEU A 25 11.49 6.79 -11.34
C LEU A 25 12.93 6.51 -11.74
N ASP A 26 13.15 5.37 -12.39
CA ASP A 26 14.45 4.98 -12.93
C ASP A 26 14.70 5.63 -14.30
N ALA A 27 15.96 5.80 -14.67
CA ALA A 27 16.34 6.23 -16.02
C ALA A 27 16.48 5.00 -16.94
N PRO A 28 16.09 5.09 -18.24
CA PRO A 28 15.56 6.26 -18.95
C PRO A 28 14.04 6.43 -18.84
N MET A 29 13.31 5.43 -18.36
CA MET A 29 11.86 5.48 -18.18
C MET A 29 11.43 4.86 -16.84
N PRO A 30 10.33 5.35 -16.25
CA PRO A 30 9.79 4.78 -15.03
C PRO A 30 9.47 3.28 -15.18
N ARG A 31 9.68 2.52 -14.12
CA ARG A 31 9.19 1.14 -13.99
C ARG A 31 7.92 1.14 -13.16
N GLU A 32 6.88 0.49 -13.68
CA GLU A 32 5.57 0.41 -13.05
C GLU A 32 5.19 -1.06 -12.86
N GLU A 33 4.71 -1.42 -11.68
CA GLU A 33 4.30 -2.80 -11.38
C GLU A 33 3.04 -2.82 -10.50
N HIS A 34 2.06 -3.61 -10.93
CA HIS A 34 0.88 -3.95 -10.11
C HIS A 34 1.15 -5.23 -9.34
N LEU A 35 1.46 -5.11 -8.05
CA LEU A 35 1.60 -6.27 -7.19
C LEU A 35 0.21 -6.70 -6.71
N LEU A 36 -0.37 -7.67 -7.40
CA LEU A 36 -1.70 -8.22 -7.10
C LEU A 36 -1.60 -9.58 -6.41
N ASP A 37 -2.45 -9.79 -5.42
CA ASP A 37 -2.62 -11.09 -4.79
C ASP A 37 -4.04 -11.63 -5.02
N ALA A 38 -4.27 -12.16 -6.23
CA ALA A 38 -5.54 -12.78 -6.60
C ALA A 38 -5.85 -14.02 -5.74
N VAL A 39 -4.81 -14.76 -5.32
CA VAL A 39 -4.93 -15.93 -4.45
C VAL A 39 -5.47 -15.49 -3.07
N LYS A 40 -4.89 -14.45 -2.48
CA LYS A 40 -5.39 -13.84 -1.23
C LYS A 40 -6.85 -13.46 -1.36
N ARG A 41 -7.24 -12.79 -2.45
CA ARG A 41 -8.65 -12.39 -2.66
C ARG A 41 -9.57 -13.61 -2.67
N GLY A 42 -9.27 -14.61 -3.49
CA GLY A 42 -10.09 -15.82 -3.58
C GLY A 42 -10.20 -16.56 -2.25
N LEU A 43 -9.11 -16.64 -1.47
CA LEU A 43 -9.15 -17.25 -0.14
C LEU A 43 -9.96 -16.42 0.86
N LEU A 44 -9.84 -15.10 0.86
CA LEU A 44 -10.64 -14.23 1.73
C LEU A 44 -12.12 -14.31 1.38
N ASP A 45 -12.48 -14.32 0.10
CA ASP A 45 -13.87 -14.46 -0.37
C ASP A 45 -14.45 -15.81 0.04
N LYS A 46 -13.66 -16.89 -0.07
CA LYS A 46 -14.04 -18.23 0.44
C LYS A 46 -14.33 -18.21 1.94
N TYR A 47 -13.46 -17.64 2.75
CA TYR A 47 -13.68 -17.57 4.21
C TYR A 47 -14.85 -16.66 4.56
N ASP A 48 -15.04 -15.56 3.85
CA ASP A 48 -16.18 -14.67 4.05
C ASP A 48 -17.51 -15.40 3.75
N ALA A 49 -17.56 -16.22 2.70
CA ALA A 49 -18.73 -17.05 2.38
C ALA A 49 -19.01 -18.12 3.46
N ILE A 50 -17.97 -18.81 3.94
CA ILE A 50 -18.12 -19.80 5.02
C ILE A 50 -18.62 -19.13 6.31
N ILE A 51 -18.05 -17.99 6.68
CA ILE A 51 -18.46 -17.24 7.87
C ILE A 51 -19.93 -16.82 7.77
N ALA A 52 -20.35 -16.30 6.62
CA ALA A 52 -21.74 -15.90 6.39
C ALA A 52 -22.71 -17.09 6.54
N SER A 53 -22.40 -18.24 5.94
CA SER A 53 -23.21 -19.45 6.04
C SER A 53 -23.32 -19.99 7.47
N LEU A 54 -22.21 -19.98 8.23
CA LEU A 54 -22.23 -20.43 9.63
C LEU A 54 -22.98 -19.47 10.56
N GLN A 55 -22.95 -18.16 10.26
CA GLN A 55 -23.73 -17.16 11.00
C GLN A 55 -25.24 -17.36 10.78
N GLU A 56 -25.65 -17.61 9.53
CA GLU A 56 -27.05 -17.88 9.18
C GLU A 56 -27.57 -19.17 9.83
N ALA A 57 -26.73 -20.21 9.90
CA ALA A 57 -27.06 -21.47 10.57
C ALA A 57 -26.87 -21.44 12.10
N GLU A 58 -26.53 -20.29 12.69
CA GLU A 58 -26.25 -20.10 14.13
C GLU A 58 -25.22 -21.10 14.71
N ARG A 59 -24.25 -21.51 13.89
CA ARG A 59 -23.19 -22.48 14.25
C ARG A 59 -21.99 -21.79 14.91
N TRP A 60 -22.22 -21.31 16.13
CA TRP A 60 -21.23 -20.54 16.91
C TRP A 60 -19.97 -21.33 17.29
N ASP A 61 -20.09 -22.65 17.48
CA ASP A 61 -18.99 -23.57 17.71
C ASP A 61 -17.98 -23.53 16.56
N LYS A 62 -18.48 -23.63 15.33
CA LYS A 62 -17.65 -23.60 14.10
C LYS A 62 -17.09 -22.22 13.81
N LEU A 63 -17.84 -21.16 14.08
CA LEU A 63 -17.31 -19.80 14.00
C LEU A 63 -16.12 -19.59 14.94
N ARG A 64 -16.16 -20.18 16.15
CA ARG A 64 -15.04 -20.11 17.10
C ARG A 64 -13.81 -20.86 16.60
N GLU A 65 -13.98 -22.02 15.98
CA GLU A 65 -12.89 -22.77 15.32
C GLU A 65 -12.25 -21.95 14.18
N LEU A 66 -13.05 -21.19 13.41
CA LEU A 66 -12.60 -20.41 12.27
C LEU A 66 -12.11 -18.98 12.59
N ARG A 67 -12.28 -18.50 13.82
CA ARG A 67 -12.09 -17.08 14.21
C ARG A 67 -10.81 -16.43 13.70
N ASN A 68 -9.71 -17.20 13.62
CA ASN A 68 -8.40 -16.71 13.21
C ASN A 68 -8.05 -17.06 11.76
N LYS A 69 -8.72 -18.02 11.12
CA LYS A 69 -8.29 -18.57 9.81
C LYS A 69 -8.26 -17.49 8.73
N ARG A 70 -9.31 -16.69 8.65
CA ARG A 70 -9.40 -15.56 7.71
C ARG A 70 -8.30 -14.53 7.97
N SER A 71 -8.07 -14.18 9.24
CA SER A 71 -7.04 -13.20 9.62
C SER A 71 -5.64 -13.70 9.27
N ASN A 72 -5.35 -14.98 9.56
CA ASN A 72 -4.07 -15.61 9.28
C ASN A 72 -3.75 -15.61 7.79
N VAL A 73 -4.72 -15.93 6.93
CA VAL A 73 -4.57 -15.79 5.46
C VAL A 73 -4.26 -14.35 5.10
N SER A 74 -5.02 -13.39 5.63
CA SER A 74 -4.80 -11.97 5.36
C SER A 74 -3.38 -11.52 5.71
N ILE A 75 -2.88 -11.92 6.89
CA ILE A 75 -1.54 -11.61 7.42
C ILE A 75 -0.45 -12.27 6.59
N TYR A 76 -0.57 -13.58 6.32
CA TYR A 76 0.41 -14.33 5.54
C TYR A 76 0.63 -13.72 4.16
N HIS A 77 -0.46 -13.42 3.45
CA HIS A 77 -0.38 -12.83 2.11
C HIS A 77 0.12 -11.37 2.15
N ASP A 78 -0.19 -10.59 3.19
CA ASP A 78 0.43 -9.27 3.37
C ASP A 78 1.95 -9.37 3.56
N TRP A 79 2.42 -10.39 4.27
CA TRP A 79 3.85 -10.65 4.45
C TRP A 79 4.53 -11.05 3.14
N VAL A 80 3.91 -11.95 2.36
CA VAL A 80 4.40 -12.35 1.03
C VAL A 80 4.47 -11.14 0.10
N LEU A 81 3.41 -10.34 0.05
CA LEU A 81 3.35 -9.11 -0.73
C LEU A 81 4.46 -8.14 -0.32
N SER A 82 4.66 -7.93 0.99
CA SER A 82 5.68 -7.01 1.52
C SER A 82 7.10 -7.43 1.16
N ASN A 83 7.40 -8.74 1.14
CA ASN A 83 8.70 -9.22 0.67
C ASN A 83 8.91 -8.97 -0.82
N LYS A 84 7.91 -9.29 -1.65
CA LYS A 84 7.97 -9.03 -3.10
C LYS A 84 8.15 -7.54 -3.39
N THR A 85 7.41 -6.68 -2.68
CA THR A 85 7.57 -5.23 -2.79
C THR A 85 8.97 -4.81 -2.39
N ALA A 86 9.48 -5.29 -1.26
CA ALA A 86 10.80 -4.90 -0.78
C ALA A 86 11.92 -5.31 -1.75
N GLU A 87 11.80 -6.47 -2.39
CA GLU A 87 12.71 -6.96 -3.45
C GLU A 87 12.60 -6.12 -4.73
N PHE A 88 11.37 -5.83 -5.20
CA PHE A 88 11.16 -5.03 -6.41
C PHE A 88 11.71 -3.60 -6.28
N THR A 89 11.72 -3.06 -5.07
CA THR A 89 12.05 -1.67 -4.76
C THR A 89 13.45 -1.47 -4.20
N GLU A 90 14.32 -2.48 -4.31
CA GLU A 90 15.72 -2.36 -3.89
C GLU A 90 16.46 -1.26 -4.67
N GLY A 91 17.35 -0.53 -3.98
CA GLY A 91 18.10 0.57 -4.56
C GLY A 91 17.32 1.88 -4.67
N SER A 92 16.05 1.92 -4.26
CA SER A 92 15.21 3.13 -4.32
C SER A 92 14.84 3.65 -2.93
N LEU A 93 14.70 4.97 -2.80
CA LEU A 93 13.94 5.61 -1.71
C LEU A 93 12.45 5.59 -2.05
N ILE A 94 11.64 4.98 -1.19
CA ILE A 94 10.21 4.79 -1.47
C ILE A 94 9.36 5.65 -0.55
N ALA A 95 8.43 6.39 -1.12
CA ALA A 95 7.31 6.99 -0.41
C ALA A 95 6.08 6.07 -0.52
N ILE A 96 5.46 5.77 0.62
CA ILE A 96 4.18 5.07 0.68
C ILE A 96 3.13 6.08 1.11
N GLY A 97 2.04 6.08 0.36
CA GLY A 97 0.91 6.90 0.70
C GLY A 97 0.33 6.64 2.10
N ASN A 98 -0.09 7.72 2.76
CA ASN A 98 -0.77 7.75 4.04
C ASN A 98 -1.98 8.68 4.11
N THR A 99 -3.17 8.10 3.93
CA THR A 99 -4.45 8.79 4.16
C THR A 99 -5.21 8.25 5.37
N PRO A 100 -5.79 9.12 6.22
CA PRO A 100 -6.70 8.72 7.29
C PRO A 100 -8.12 8.42 6.76
N PHE A 101 -8.26 7.53 5.77
CA PHE A 101 -9.56 7.29 5.09
C PHE A 101 -10.65 6.85 6.07
N ARG A 102 -10.29 6.16 7.16
CA ARG A 102 -11.23 5.66 8.18
C ARG A 102 -12.04 6.78 8.84
N GLN A 103 -11.50 7.99 8.92
CA GLN A 103 -12.19 9.13 9.55
C GLN A 103 -13.49 9.51 8.81
N THR A 104 -13.55 9.29 7.50
CA THR A 104 -14.74 9.57 6.67
C THR A 104 -15.76 8.43 6.66
N GLN A 105 -15.43 7.29 7.28
CA GLN A 105 -16.17 6.03 7.15
C GLN A 105 -16.96 5.68 8.43
N PHE A 106 -17.65 6.67 8.98
CA PHE A 106 -18.49 6.53 10.16
C PHE A 106 -19.89 5.95 9.83
N ARG A 107 -20.50 5.31 10.83
CA ARG A 107 -21.88 4.80 10.70
C ARG A 107 -22.83 5.98 10.46
N GLY A 108 -23.62 5.91 9.39
CA GLY A 108 -24.54 6.99 8.99
C GLY A 108 -24.09 7.81 7.78
N ASN A 109 -22.86 7.64 7.28
CA ASN A 109 -22.37 8.35 6.09
C ASN A 109 -23.01 7.93 4.73
N GLY A 110 -24.10 7.16 4.74
CA GLY A 110 -24.76 6.67 3.52
C GLY A 110 -24.01 5.60 2.71
N MET A 111 -22.80 5.17 3.10
CA MET A 111 -21.95 4.26 2.30
C MET A 111 -21.66 2.90 2.97
N PRO A 112 -22.68 2.08 3.31
CA PRO A 112 -22.50 0.85 4.08
C PRO A 112 -21.60 -0.20 3.41
N GLN A 113 -21.66 -0.32 2.09
CA GLN A 113 -20.84 -1.27 1.33
C GLN A 113 -19.35 -0.88 1.37
N LEU A 114 -19.04 0.40 1.17
CA LEU A 114 -17.67 0.90 1.23
C LEU A 114 -17.07 0.72 2.63
N ARG A 115 -17.84 1.01 3.70
CA ARG A 115 -17.40 0.79 5.08
C ARG A 115 -17.00 -0.67 5.33
N LYS A 116 -17.83 -1.64 4.92
CA LYS A 116 -17.51 -3.08 5.06
C LYS A 116 -16.21 -3.46 4.36
N ARG A 117 -15.95 -2.89 3.19
CA ARG A 117 -14.70 -3.14 2.44
C ARG A 117 -13.49 -2.53 3.13
N ILE A 118 -13.62 -1.28 3.58
CA ILE A 118 -12.57 -0.53 4.27
C ILE A 118 -12.21 -1.17 5.61
N ASP A 119 -13.20 -1.68 6.35
CA ASP A 119 -12.99 -2.37 7.63
C ASP A 119 -12.15 -3.64 7.47
N LYS A 120 -12.37 -4.37 6.38
CA LYS A 120 -11.62 -5.58 6.02
C LYS A 120 -10.26 -5.28 5.38
N TRP A 121 -9.95 -4.03 5.07
CA TRP A 121 -8.74 -3.65 4.33
C TRP A 121 -7.54 -3.50 5.26
N SER A 122 -6.46 -4.23 4.95
CA SER A 122 -5.25 -4.31 5.77
C SER A 122 -4.20 -3.24 5.46
N TYR A 123 -4.60 -2.10 4.91
CA TYR A 123 -3.74 -0.97 4.52
C TYR A 123 -2.62 -0.62 5.51
N GLY A 124 -2.99 -0.30 6.75
CA GLY A 124 -2.02 0.09 7.77
C GLY A 124 -1.03 -1.03 8.14
N ARG A 125 -1.45 -2.30 8.03
CA ARG A 125 -0.56 -3.45 8.24
C ARG A 125 0.38 -3.65 7.06
N GLN A 126 -0.13 -3.59 5.83
CA GLN A 126 0.66 -3.71 4.61
C GLN A 126 1.81 -2.69 4.59
N ARG A 127 1.50 -1.42 4.82
CA ARG A 127 2.54 -0.37 4.87
C ARG A 127 3.62 -0.66 5.90
N LYS A 128 3.22 -1.04 7.13
CA LYS A 128 4.18 -1.37 8.20
C LYS A 128 5.07 -2.54 7.80
N MET A 129 4.49 -3.61 7.25
CA MET A 129 5.25 -4.77 6.80
C MET A 129 6.19 -4.43 5.64
N ILE A 130 5.76 -3.63 4.66
CA ILE A 130 6.62 -3.16 3.56
C ILE A 130 7.80 -2.36 4.13
N ALA A 131 7.54 -1.39 5.00
CA ALA A 131 8.60 -0.59 5.61
C ALA A 131 9.60 -1.45 6.39
N LEU A 132 9.13 -2.43 7.17
CA LEU A 132 10.00 -3.38 7.85
C LEU A 132 10.84 -4.19 6.88
N LYS A 133 10.22 -4.81 5.87
CA LYS A 133 10.93 -5.67 4.92
C LYS A 133 11.93 -4.92 4.08
N ARG A 134 11.70 -3.63 3.83
CA ARG A 134 12.68 -2.73 3.21
C ARG A 134 13.81 -2.35 4.17
N ALA A 135 13.49 -2.02 5.42
CA ALA A 135 14.50 -1.70 6.42
C ALA A 135 15.39 -2.90 6.78
N GLU A 136 14.83 -4.12 6.82
CA GLU A 136 15.56 -5.39 6.89
C GLU A 136 16.49 -5.61 5.68
N ARG A 137 16.29 -4.90 4.56
CA ARG A 137 17.18 -4.96 3.39
C ARG A 137 18.16 -3.80 3.34
N GLY A 138 18.10 -2.88 4.30
CA GLY A 138 18.93 -1.67 4.38
C GLY A 138 18.40 -0.50 3.56
N TYR A 139 17.11 -0.49 3.17
CA TYR A 139 16.51 0.57 2.36
C TYR A 139 15.45 1.36 3.13
N PRO A 140 15.42 2.69 2.97
CA PRO A 140 14.52 3.57 3.73
C PRO A 140 13.11 3.61 3.16
N THR A 141 12.13 3.98 4.00
CA THR A 141 10.75 4.21 3.56
C THR A 141 10.15 5.48 4.18
N LEU A 142 9.58 6.33 3.32
CA LEU A 142 8.86 7.55 3.70
C LEU A 142 7.36 7.29 3.75
N LEU A 143 6.68 7.94 4.69
CA LEU A 143 5.21 7.98 4.72
C LEU A 143 4.77 9.37 4.35
N GLU A 144 4.10 9.48 3.21
CA GLU A 144 3.67 10.76 2.65
C GLU A 144 2.15 10.85 2.62
N ASP A 145 1.60 12.03 2.90
CA ASP A 145 0.16 12.25 2.78
C ASP A 145 -0.33 11.95 1.34
N GLU A 146 -1.46 11.29 1.13
CA GLU A 146 -2.00 11.04 -0.23
C GLU A 146 -3.05 12.08 -0.64
N TYR A 147 -3.21 13.18 0.10
CA TYR A 147 -4.19 14.19 -0.27
C TYR A 147 -4.00 14.65 -1.73
N ASN A 148 -5.07 14.52 -2.52
CA ASN A 148 -5.16 14.81 -3.95
C ASN A 148 -4.26 14.00 -4.92
N THR A 149 -3.49 13.00 -4.47
CA THR A 149 -2.63 12.21 -5.36
C THR A 149 -3.43 11.40 -6.39
N SER A 150 -4.65 10.98 -6.04
CA SER A 150 -5.55 10.23 -6.92
C SER A 150 -6.34 11.08 -7.92
N LYS A 151 -6.25 12.41 -7.84
CA LYS A 151 -6.97 13.36 -8.72
C LYS A 151 -6.04 14.21 -9.57
N ARG A 152 -4.84 14.50 -9.10
CA ARG A 152 -3.85 15.26 -9.87
C ARG A 152 -3.33 14.40 -11.02
N CYS A 153 -3.27 14.94 -12.23
CA CYS A 153 -2.58 14.29 -13.33
C CYS A 153 -1.07 14.33 -13.07
N HIS A 154 -0.40 13.18 -13.06
CA HIS A 154 1.03 13.11 -12.80
C HIS A 154 1.90 13.69 -13.94
N ILE A 155 1.34 13.77 -15.16
CA ILE A 155 2.06 14.29 -16.34
C ILE A 155 2.11 15.82 -16.35
N CYS A 156 0.96 16.48 -16.15
CA CYS A 156 0.87 17.94 -16.27
C CYS A 156 0.50 18.67 -14.98
N GLY A 157 0.24 17.95 -13.89
CA GLY A 157 -0.14 18.53 -12.59
C GLY A 157 -1.57 19.06 -12.49
N SER A 158 -2.37 18.97 -13.57
CA SER A 158 -3.76 19.47 -13.57
C SER A 158 -4.68 18.69 -12.63
N MET A 159 -5.62 19.40 -12.01
CA MET A 159 -6.72 18.84 -11.21
C MET A 159 -8.00 18.63 -12.04
N LEU A 160 -8.02 19.06 -13.30
CA LEU A 160 -9.13 18.87 -14.22
C LEU A 160 -9.09 17.45 -14.77
N THR A 161 -9.44 16.49 -13.93
CA THR A 161 -9.42 15.06 -14.25
C THR A 161 -10.76 14.41 -13.94
N THR A 162 -11.02 13.29 -14.62
CA THR A 162 -12.16 12.43 -14.33
C THR A 162 -11.68 11.01 -14.13
N ARG A 163 -12.16 10.35 -13.07
CA ARG A 163 -11.91 8.94 -12.82
C ARG A 163 -13.04 8.11 -13.39
N HIS A 164 -12.68 7.07 -14.13
CA HIS A 164 -13.63 6.12 -14.70
C HIS A 164 -13.31 4.71 -14.19
N TRP A 165 -14.34 3.86 -14.19
CA TRP A 165 -14.25 2.45 -13.81
C TRP A 165 -14.82 1.58 -14.93
N ILE A 166 -13.99 0.76 -15.57
CA ILE A 166 -14.38 -0.14 -16.66
C ILE A 166 -13.70 -1.50 -16.44
N ASP A 167 -14.46 -2.58 -16.55
CA ASP A 167 -13.99 -3.98 -16.48
C ASP A 167 -13.10 -4.33 -15.27
N GLY A 168 -13.31 -3.66 -14.14
CA GLY A 168 -12.52 -3.89 -12.92
C GLY A 168 -11.21 -3.09 -12.83
N TYR A 169 -10.98 -2.17 -13.78
CA TYR A 169 -9.85 -1.25 -13.83
C TYR A 169 -10.34 0.17 -13.65
N SER A 170 -9.53 0.99 -12.97
CA SER A 170 -9.77 2.44 -12.92
C SER A 170 -8.70 3.18 -13.70
N TYR A 171 -9.13 4.15 -14.49
CA TYR A 171 -8.23 5.09 -15.16
C TYR A 171 -8.62 6.53 -14.81
N ILE A 172 -7.64 7.41 -14.90
CA ILE A 172 -7.78 8.85 -14.80
C ILE A 172 -7.66 9.44 -16.21
N LEU A 173 -8.62 10.27 -16.60
CA LEU A 173 -8.59 11.06 -17.82
C LEU A 173 -8.30 12.51 -17.45
N CYS A 174 -7.25 13.10 -18.02
CA CYS A 174 -6.92 14.51 -17.83
C CYS A 174 -7.47 15.35 -18.98
N HIS A 175 -8.29 16.34 -18.64
CA HIS A 175 -8.89 17.25 -19.62
C HIS A 175 -7.95 18.37 -20.06
N SER A 176 -6.84 18.59 -19.35
CA SER A 176 -5.86 19.63 -19.70
C SER A 176 -4.80 19.13 -20.68
N CYS A 177 -4.32 17.89 -20.54
CA CYS A 177 -3.29 17.32 -21.43
C CYS A 177 -3.76 16.12 -22.26
N GLY A 178 -5.00 15.66 -22.06
CA GLY A 178 -5.56 14.52 -22.79
C GLY A 178 -5.07 13.15 -22.31
N ALA A 179 -4.18 13.08 -21.32
CA ALA A 179 -3.64 11.83 -20.82
C ALA A 179 -4.73 10.89 -20.25
N LYS A 180 -4.56 9.60 -20.50
CA LYS A 180 -5.42 8.52 -19.99
C LYS A 180 -4.53 7.47 -19.34
N GLU A 181 -4.49 7.48 -18.02
CA GLU A 181 -3.55 6.68 -17.24
C GLU A 181 -4.26 5.75 -16.26
N ASP A 182 -3.63 4.63 -15.87
CA ASP A 182 -4.11 3.85 -14.74
C ASP A 182 -4.14 4.74 -13.49
N ALA A 183 -5.28 4.75 -12.80
CA ALA A 183 -5.50 5.68 -11.70
C ALA A 183 -4.60 5.39 -10.48
N ASP A 184 -4.24 4.13 -10.26
CA ASP A 184 -3.40 3.70 -9.15
C ASP A 184 -1.92 4.00 -9.48
N PHE A 185 -1.47 3.84 -10.74
CA PHE A 185 -0.14 4.30 -11.17
C PHE A 185 -0.02 5.82 -11.15
N ASN A 186 -1.03 6.56 -11.60
CA ASN A 186 -1.04 8.01 -11.48
C ASN A 186 -0.90 8.47 -10.02
N ALA A 187 -1.57 7.78 -9.09
CA ALA A 187 -1.42 8.06 -7.66
C ALA A 187 0.01 7.75 -7.16
N ALA A 188 0.58 6.60 -7.53
CA ALA A 188 1.94 6.20 -7.18
C ALA A 188 3.00 7.19 -7.71
N HIS A 189 2.87 7.66 -8.95
CA HIS A 189 3.71 8.75 -9.50
C HIS A 189 3.61 10.01 -8.63
N ASN A 190 2.40 10.48 -8.34
CA ASN A 190 2.20 11.67 -7.53
C ASN A 190 2.77 11.52 -6.10
N ILE A 191 2.73 10.32 -5.53
CA ILE A 191 3.36 10.00 -4.23
C ILE A 191 4.89 10.11 -4.36
N SER A 192 5.48 9.57 -5.43
CA SER A 192 6.93 9.65 -5.66
C SER A 192 7.41 11.10 -5.79
N TYR A 193 6.61 11.98 -6.41
CA TYR A 193 6.92 13.41 -6.57
C TYR A 193 6.86 14.21 -5.27
N LYS A 194 6.39 13.63 -4.17
CA LYS A 194 6.50 14.25 -2.83
C LYS A 194 7.88 14.06 -2.21
N ILE A 195 8.72 13.20 -2.79
CA ILE A 195 10.11 13.03 -2.35
C ILE A 195 10.93 14.20 -2.89
N GLU A 196 11.57 14.93 -1.99
CA GLU A 196 12.46 16.03 -2.36
C GLU A 196 13.63 15.53 -3.23
N PRO A 197 13.98 16.22 -4.33
CA PRO A 197 15.05 15.78 -5.24
C PRO A 197 16.40 15.54 -4.55
N VAL A 198 16.69 16.31 -3.48
CA VAL A 198 17.94 16.19 -2.72
C VAL A 198 17.97 14.98 -1.77
N ALA A 199 16.83 14.33 -1.50
CA ALA A 199 16.72 13.29 -0.48
C ALA A 199 17.67 12.11 -0.74
N VAL A 200 17.86 11.71 -2.00
CA VAL A 200 18.78 10.64 -2.40
C VAL A 200 20.22 10.98 -2.01
N TRP A 201 20.65 12.20 -2.34
CA TRP A 201 22.00 12.68 -2.05
C TRP A 201 22.24 12.80 -0.55
N VAL A 202 21.28 13.40 0.19
CA VAL A 202 21.39 13.57 1.64
C VAL A 202 21.44 12.22 2.36
N TYR A 203 20.61 11.25 1.94
CA TYR A 203 20.63 9.90 2.50
C TYR A 203 21.96 9.19 2.25
N ASN A 204 22.48 9.23 1.02
CA ASN A 204 23.75 8.58 0.67
C ASN A 204 24.96 9.20 1.38
N LEU A 205 24.90 10.48 1.74
CA LEU A 205 25.92 11.13 2.57
C LEU A 205 25.79 10.82 4.07
N GLY A 206 24.76 10.08 4.48
CA GLY A 206 24.49 9.75 5.88
C GLY A 206 24.07 10.95 6.74
N ILE A 207 23.62 12.04 6.11
CA ILE A 207 23.30 13.32 6.77
C ILE A 207 21.88 13.30 7.38
N ASP A 208 20.94 12.52 6.83
CA ASP A 208 19.54 12.56 7.29
C ASP A 208 19.24 11.60 8.47
N TYR A 209 19.20 12.17 9.67
CA TYR A 209 18.70 11.50 10.88
C TYR A 209 17.18 11.28 10.88
N ALA A 210 16.38 12.12 10.20
CA ALA A 210 14.92 12.06 10.23
C ALA A 210 14.36 10.89 9.40
N LEU A 211 14.99 10.54 8.28
CA LEU A 211 14.74 9.30 7.53
C LEU A 211 15.00 8.07 8.42
N ARG A 212 16.16 8.02 9.07
CA ARG A 212 16.53 6.95 10.02
C ARG A 212 15.56 6.85 11.20
N CYS A 213 15.19 7.99 11.81
CA CYS A 213 14.23 8.04 12.91
C CYS A 213 12.81 7.62 12.49
N ARG A 214 12.40 7.84 11.24
CA ARG A 214 11.11 7.36 10.71
C ARG A 214 11.12 5.83 10.62
N ASP A 215 12.19 5.24 10.08
CA ASP A 215 12.36 3.79 10.04
C ASP A 215 12.43 3.19 11.44
N ASP A 216 13.15 3.81 12.37
CA ASP A 216 13.29 3.31 13.75
C ASP A 216 11.98 3.39 14.54
N ARG A 217 11.15 4.43 14.33
CA ARG A 217 9.79 4.49 14.88
C ARG A 217 8.89 3.41 14.29
N LEU A 218 9.02 3.13 12.99
CA LEU A 218 8.30 2.05 12.34
C LEU A 218 8.74 0.68 12.89
N LYS A 219 10.04 0.44 13.05
CA LYS A 219 10.60 -0.77 13.68
C LYS A 219 10.16 -0.92 15.14
N ALA A 220 10.24 0.13 15.94
CA ALA A 220 9.83 0.12 17.35
C ALA A 220 8.34 -0.19 17.51
N GLY A 221 7.49 0.34 16.62
CA GLY A 221 6.07 0.02 16.55
C GLY A 221 5.74 -1.41 16.07
N MET A 222 6.74 -2.18 15.65
CA MET A 222 6.62 -3.57 15.20
C MET A 222 7.18 -4.59 16.19
N ASN A 223 8.07 -4.16 17.10
CA ASN A 223 8.53 -4.98 18.22
C ASN A 223 7.50 -5.15 19.35
N MET A 224 6.33 -4.48 19.25
CA MET A 224 5.15 -4.79 20.06
C MET A 224 4.12 -5.55 19.21
N GLY A 225 4.25 -6.88 19.16
CA GLY A 225 3.23 -7.77 18.60
C GLY A 225 3.78 -8.91 17.75
N GLU A 226 4.13 -10.00 18.45
CA GLU A 226 4.11 -11.38 17.95
C GLU A 226 5.17 -11.78 16.91
N THR A 227 6.20 -12.45 17.42
CA THR A 227 6.94 -13.52 16.75
C THR A 227 5.97 -14.58 16.21
N HIS A 228 5.50 -14.41 14.98
CA HIS A 228 4.77 -15.44 14.25
C HIS A 228 5.54 -15.85 13.00
N ALA A 229 6.64 -16.57 13.23
CA ALA A 229 7.30 -17.38 12.22
C ALA A 229 7.94 -18.59 12.93
N SER A 230 7.09 -19.49 13.43
CA SER A 230 7.42 -20.88 13.77
C SER A 230 6.09 -21.62 13.87
N LEU A 231 5.64 -22.20 12.76
CA LEU A 231 4.79 -23.41 12.61
C LEU A 231 4.40 -23.59 11.14
#